data_AF-A0A9E8MWE9-F1
#
_entry.id   AF-A0A9E8MWE9-F1
#
_cell.length_a   1.000
_cell.length_b   1.000
_cell.length_c   1.000
_cell.angle_alpha   90.00
_cell.angle_beta   90.00
_cell.angle_gamma   90.00
#
_symmetry.space_group_name_H-M   'P 1'
#
loop_
_entity.id
_entity.type
_entity.pdbx_description
1 polymer ?
#
loop_
_entity_poly.entity_id
_entity_poly.type
_entity_poly.pdbx_seq_one_letter_code
_entity_poly.pdbx_strand_id
1 'polypeptide(L)'
;MSEQITYATSLNQVKQTQRYIPSKNYKVITQTVLDYSGRPTLNTLPVPVVGERIYKYKESFATASEELYKAQNFDEDNENDALDNYNAPDMIDATGAFEYYTSANADKRIPDAQGFPFTRVIFSNDGTDRVVEQSGVGKTHMIGNMVDGNTRTTRTLYATPTEDELVKLFGDEAPNHENVAKIITIDPNNTKSVSYITKEGNTIATGLTFSEDSNILDSVKGTSIDNTVSGIMDRITNNVKTSDGFMSSKRITILQDNTSINLSYTITKQILDGLCSDITFDLDYRLKIEIFDIESGVVIHSFEEPTLKNLTDTTDDDIDNVMVDFGDIILNTGTYYVQKTLVPSDNIKLEVVNAEDSLNKLIKPFFNWILNFSNKIDCEEEMEYLYNDIFHFGQLVYNSQISSTVNFNCDGCSNESIYFASKDPSDPEADDEFLDYYIGRENQYSITVFYFDANGELQPIDYSQTSTLGALKPVKVNFSTPCCDFTVPIVFTPPFKTPTPEALTAYLEGYDATNQVSLQDQVRNQQHIMLLIQIR
;
A
#
# COMPACT_ATOMS: atom_id res chain seq x y z
N MET A 1 12.17 38.28 -46.57
CA MET A 1 11.00 37.54 -46.05
C MET A 1 11.24 36.07 -46.35
N SER A 2 11.31 35.21 -45.34
CA SER A 2 11.44 33.75 -45.52
C SER A 2 10.05 33.11 -45.47
N GLU A 3 9.86 32.05 -46.23
CA GLU A 3 8.62 31.26 -46.24
C GLU A 3 8.85 29.96 -45.45
N GLN A 4 7.87 29.50 -44.68
CA GLN A 4 7.98 28.27 -43.89
C GLN A 4 6.69 27.46 -43.99
N ILE A 5 6.83 26.15 -44.21
CA ILE A 5 5.72 25.18 -44.24
C ILE A 5 6.08 23.99 -43.35
N THR A 6 5.10 23.51 -42.60
CA THR A 6 5.19 22.31 -41.76
C THR A 6 4.24 21.25 -42.31
N TYR A 7 4.77 20.06 -42.55
CA TYR A 7 4.03 18.87 -42.97
C TYR A 7 3.84 17.95 -41.76
N ALA A 8 2.62 17.49 -41.56
CA ALA A 8 2.22 16.63 -40.45
C ALA A 8 1.39 15.44 -40.93
N THR A 9 1.29 14.41 -40.10
CA THR A 9 0.36 13.28 -40.31
C THR A 9 -1.09 13.73 -40.13
N SER A 10 -2.05 12.85 -40.45
CA SER A 10 -3.47 13.09 -40.15
C SER A 10 -3.77 13.31 -38.67
N LEU A 11 -2.88 12.87 -37.78
CA LEU A 11 -2.95 13.08 -36.33
C LEU A 11 -2.21 14.35 -35.88
N ASN A 12 -1.87 15.26 -36.81
CA ASN A 12 -1.11 16.48 -36.56
C ASN A 12 0.30 16.27 -35.97
N GLN A 13 0.88 15.08 -36.12
CA GLN A 13 2.27 14.85 -35.73
C GLN A 13 3.19 15.40 -36.81
N VAL A 14 4.07 16.34 -36.45
CA VAL A 14 5.01 16.96 -37.40
C VAL A 14 5.98 15.90 -37.93
N LYS A 15 6.12 15.84 -39.27
CA LYS A 15 7.04 14.95 -39.97
C LYS A 15 8.17 15.69 -40.67
N GLN A 16 7.89 16.89 -41.20
CA GLN A 16 8.90 17.64 -41.93
C GLN A 16 8.62 19.14 -41.86
N THR A 17 9.64 19.93 -41.58
CA THR A 17 9.57 21.39 -41.66
C THR A 17 10.49 21.88 -42.77
N GLN A 18 9.96 22.72 -43.66
CA GLN A 18 10.72 23.34 -44.73
C GLN A 18 10.69 24.86 -44.59
N ARG A 19 11.86 25.51 -44.73
CA ARG A 19 11.98 26.97 -44.75
C ARG A 19 12.75 27.44 -45.99
N TYR A 20 12.13 28.25 -46.84
CA TYR A 20 12.78 28.82 -48.03
C TYR A 20 13.38 30.20 -47.72
N ILE A 21 14.61 30.41 -48.17
CA ILE A 21 15.37 31.65 -48.01
C ILE A 21 15.63 32.25 -49.40
N PRO A 22 14.80 33.22 -49.84
CA PRO A 22 14.89 33.77 -51.19
C PRO A 22 16.23 34.45 -51.50
N SER A 23 16.86 35.10 -50.51
CA SER A 23 18.12 35.84 -50.71
C SER A 23 19.31 34.96 -51.08
N LYS A 24 19.24 33.67 -50.76
CA LYS A 24 20.28 32.68 -51.05
C LYS A 24 19.80 31.58 -52.00
N ASN A 25 18.53 31.61 -52.38
CA ASN A 25 17.86 30.63 -53.21
C ASN A 25 18.08 29.17 -52.79
N TYR A 26 17.91 28.88 -51.49
CA TYR A 26 17.86 27.52 -50.96
C TYR A 26 16.71 27.37 -49.97
N LYS A 27 16.25 26.13 -49.77
CA LYS A 27 15.36 25.77 -48.66
C LYS A 27 16.09 24.91 -47.65
N VAL A 28 15.78 25.07 -46.38
CA VAL A 28 16.28 24.24 -45.29
C VAL A 28 15.18 23.24 -44.94
N ILE A 29 15.54 21.96 -44.84
CA ILE A 29 14.62 20.88 -44.50
C ILE A 29 15.10 20.21 -43.22
N THR A 30 14.15 19.97 -42.30
CA THR A 30 14.33 19.13 -41.12
C THR A 30 13.22 18.07 -41.13
N GLN A 31 13.57 16.83 -40.81
CA GLN A 31 12.63 15.72 -40.69
C GLN A 31 12.58 15.21 -39.25
N THR A 32 11.37 14.93 -38.79
CA THR A 32 11.10 14.29 -37.50
C THR A 32 10.60 12.89 -37.77
N VAL A 33 11.30 11.89 -37.24
CA VAL A 33 10.89 10.49 -37.29
C VAL A 33 10.30 10.12 -35.94
N LEU A 34 9.17 9.42 -35.98
CA LEU A 34 8.46 9.01 -34.78
C LEU A 34 8.92 7.60 -34.41
N ASP A 35 8.96 7.31 -33.12
CA ASP A 35 9.14 5.95 -32.60
C ASP A 35 7.89 5.08 -32.85
N TYR A 36 7.93 3.79 -32.48
CA TYR A 36 6.78 2.88 -32.61
C TYR A 36 5.59 3.29 -31.74
N SER A 37 5.83 4.05 -30.67
CA SER A 37 4.78 4.63 -29.82
C SER A 37 4.18 5.93 -30.39
N GLY A 38 4.69 6.43 -31.53
CA GLY A 38 4.22 7.65 -32.18
C GLY A 38 4.75 8.95 -31.58
N ARG A 39 5.78 8.90 -30.73
CA ARG A 39 6.43 10.07 -30.12
C ARG A 39 7.54 10.61 -31.04
N PRO A 40 7.74 11.95 -31.09
CA PRO A 40 8.79 12.57 -31.91
C PRO A 40 10.17 12.43 -31.26
N THR A 41 10.79 11.27 -31.44
CA THR A 41 12.06 10.90 -30.79
C THR A 41 13.29 11.29 -31.60
N LEU A 42 13.25 11.24 -32.93
CA LEU A 42 14.41 11.51 -33.78
C LEU A 42 14.20 12.75 -34.66
N ASN A 43 15.14 13.69 -34.58
CA ASN A 43 15.14 14.91 -35.38
C ASN A 43 16.44 15.01 -36.20
N THR A 44 16.32 15.07 -37.52
CA THR A 44 17.47 15.25 -38.39
C THR A 44 18.03 16.67 -38.28
N LEU A 45 19.31 16.83 -38.57
CA LEU A 45 19.89 18.15 -38.73
C LEU A 45 19.23 18.91 -39.89
N PRO A 46 19.16 20.26 -39.81
CA PRO A 46 18.62 21.07 -40.90
C PRO A 46 19.55 21.10 -42.12
N VAL A 47 19.12 20.50 -43.23
CA VAL A 47 19.93 20.45 -44.46
C VAL A 47 19.50 21.54 -45.45
N PRO A 48 20.41 22.35 -46.00
CA PRO A 48 20.11 23.25 -47.10
C PRO A 48 20.06 22.50 -48.46
N VAL A 49 18.96 22.66 -49.17
CA VAL A 49 18.76 22.17 -50.55
C VAL A 49 18.72 23.38 -51.48
N VAL A 50 19.74 23.50 -52.32
CA VAL A 50 19.98 24.66 -53.19
C VAL A 50 19.09 24.61 -54.44
N GLY A 51 18.60 25.76 -54.88
CA GLY A 51 17.84 25.91 -56.13
C GLY A 51 16.37 25.48 -56.06
N GLU A 52 15.92 24.95 -54.92
CA GLU A 52 14.54 24.51 -54.72
C GLU A 52 13.73 25.49 -53.85
N ARG A 53 12.53 25.87 -54.31
CA ARG A 53 11.49 26.51 -53.48
C ARG A 53 10.70 25.46 -52.71
N ILE A 54 9.86 25.91 -51.76
CA ILE A 54 8.86 25.03 -51.14
C ILE A 54 7.75 24.80 -52.18
N TYR A 55 7.41 23.54 -52.43
CA TYR A 55 6.34 23.16 -53.35
C TYR A 55 5.53 21.97 -52.82
N LYS A 56 6.23 20.93 -52.34
CA LYS A 56 5.62 19.74 -51.75
C LYS A 56 6.49 19.14 -50.65
N TYR A 57 5.91 18.19 -49.92
CA TYR A 57 6.65 17.30 -49.03
C TYR A 57 7.80 16.63 -49.79
N LYS A 58 9.02 16.62 -49.21
CA LYS A 58 10.16 15.93 -49.78
C LYS A 58 10.11 14.47 -49.33
N GLU A 59 9.64 13.61 -50.23
CA GLU A 59 9.70 12.16 -50.08
C GLU A 59 11.16 11.68 -50.06
N SER A 60 11.43 10.61 -49.31
CA SER A 60 12.77 10.00 -49.15
C SER A 60 13.87 11.01 -48.82
N PHE A 61 13.59 11.96 -47.92
CA PHE A 61 14.59 12.94 -47.50
C PHE A 61 15.71 12.30 -46.68
N ALA A 62 15.36 11.47 -45.68
CA ALA A 62 16.29 10.61 -44.96
C ALA A 62 16.06 9.15 -45.34
N THR A 63 17.13 8.45 -45.73
CA THR A 63 17.12 7.02 -46.07
C THR A 63 18.21 6.28 -45.30
N ALA A 64 18.03 4.99 -45.08
CA ALA A 64 19.04 4.05 -44.61
C ALA A 64 18.99 2.82 -45.51
N SER A 65 20.13 2.45 -46.10
CA SER A 65 20.22 1.36 -47.08
C SER A 65 19.23 1.52 -48.23
N GLU A 66 19.10 2.74 -48.76
CA GLU A 66 18.18 3.13 -49.86
C GLU A 66 16.68 3.10 -49.52
N GLU A 67 16.31 2.67 -48.30
CA GLU A 67 14.93 2.65 -47.81
C GLU A 67 14.63 3.86 -46.93
N LEU A 68 13.35 4.24 -46.81
CA LEU A 68 12.96 5.39 -45.99
C LEU A 68 13.31 5.16 -44.52
N TYR A 69 14.01 6.12 -43.89
CA TYR A 69 14.36 6.05 -42.48
C TYR A 69 13.11 6.11 -41.59
N LYS A 70 12.85 5.07 -40.80
CA LYS A 70 11.65 4.85 -39.99
C LYS A 70 12.01 4.35 -38.58
N ALA A 71 11.00 4.12 -37.73
CA ALA A 71 11.16 3.56 -36.38
C ALA A 71 11.98 2.26 -36.37
N GLN A 72 11.79 1.39 -37.37
CA GLN A 72 12.55 0.15 -37.55
C GLN A 72 14.07 0.33 -37.65
N ASN A 73 14.57 1.55 -37.83
CA ASN A 73 16.00 1.85 -37.95
C ASN A 73 16.63 2.34 -36.65
N PHE A 74 15.84 2.58 -35.60
CA PHE A 74 16.38 3.10 -34.34
C PHE A 74 15.57 2.74 -33.08
N ASP A 75 14.41 2.10 -33.20
CA ASP A 75 13.47 1.85 -32.10
C ASP A 75 13.07 0.36 -32.01
N GLU A 76 13.85 -0.53 -32.63
CA GLU A 76 13.64 -1.96 -32.57
C GLU A 76 14.51 -2.58 -31.47
N ASP A 77 13.84 -3.08 -30.42
CA ASP A 77 14.45 -3.74 -29.27
C ASP A 77 14.26 -5.25 -29.40
N ASN A 78 15.34 -5.95 -29.76
CA ASN A 78 15.40 -7.40 -29.84
C ASN A 78 16.63 -7.89 -29.07
N GLU A 79 16.47 -8.16 -27.77
CA GLU A 79 17.54 -8.62 -26.86
C GLU A 79 18.34 -9.85 -27.35
N ASN A 80 17.83 -10.59 -28.34
CA ASN A 80 18.44 -11.82 -28.87
C ASN A 80 18.99 -11.69 -30.30
N ASP A 81 19.00 -10.50 -30.90
CA ASP A 81 19.43 -10.31 -32.30
C ASP A 81 20.60 -9.33 -32.42
N ALA A 82 21.46 -9.57 -33.42
CA ALA A 82 22.50 -8.63 -33.86
C ALA A 82 21.93 -7.34 -34.51
N LEU A 83 20.60 -7.23 -34.55
CA LEU A 83 19.81 -6.13 -35.10
C LEU A 83 19.20 -5.22 -34.03
N ASP A 84 19.59 -5.30 -32.74
CA ASP A 84 19.23 -4.27 -31.75
C ASP A 84 19.73 -2.90 -32.23
N ASN A 85 18.80 -2.07 -32.67
CA ASN A 85 19.06 -0.69 -33.06
C ASN A 85 18.42 0.32 -32.09
N TYR A 86 17.76 -0.18 -31.04
CA TYR A 86 17.32 0.64 -29.93
C TYR A 86 18.53 1.25 -29.21
N ASN A 87 19.61 0.47 -29.01
CA ASN A 87 20.86 0.96 -28.46
C ASN A 87 21.94 1.26 -29.50
N ALA A 88 21.64 1.13 -30.79
CA ALA A 88 22.58 1.38 -31.89
C ALA A 88 21.83 1.75 -33.19
N PRO A 89 21.35 3.00 -33.34
CA PRO A 89 20.53 3.38 -34.49
C PRO A 89 21.30 3.23 -35.81
N ASP A 90 20.59 2.94 -36.89
CA ASP A 90 21.19 2.83 -38.22
C ASP A 90 21.70 4.19 -38.71
N MET A 91 22.73 4.16 -39.56
CA MET A 91 23.24 5.34 -40.23
C MET A 91 22.23 5.85 -41.26
N ILE A 92 22.11 7.17 -41.38
CA ILE A 92 21.47 7.80 -42.55
C ILE A 92 22.46 7.75 -43.72
N ASP A 93 21.96 7.36 -44.90
CA ASP A 93 22.74 7.30 -46.12
C ASP A 93 23.38 8.65 -46.42
N ALA A 94 24.69 8.63 -46.71
CA ALA A 94 25.50 9.80 -47.07
C ALA A 94 25.22 10.29 -48.50
N THR A 95 23.96 10.25 -48.95
CA THR A 95 23.54 10.58 -50.30
C THR A 95 22.48 11.68 -50.30
N GLY A 96 22.23 12.27 -51.48
CA GLY A 96 21.20 13.28 -51.65
C GLY A 96 21.42 14.51 -50.79
N ALA A 97 20.47 14.81 -49.90
CA ALA A 97 20.55 15.98 -49.02
C ALA A 97 21.66 15.83 -47.97
N PHE A 98 21.83 14.63 -47.41
CA PHE A 98 22.73 14.40 -46.29
C PHE A 98 24.22 14.35 -46.67
N GLU A 99 24.56 14.38 -47.97
CA GLU A 99 25.92 14.67 -48.46
C GLU A 99 26.48 15.97 -47.85
N TYR A 100 25.61 16.90 -47.48
CA TYR A 100 25.98 18.15 -46.79
C TYR A 100 26.73 17.93 -45.47
N TYR A 101 26.48 16.83 -44.74
CA TYR A 101 27.12 16.52 -43.47
C TYR A 101 28.19 15.43 -43.62
N THR A 102 28.88 15.40 -44.75
CA THR A 102 29.95 14.42 -45.03
C THR A 102 31.27 15.14 -45.33
N SER A 103 32.37 14.41 -45.21
CA SER A 103 33.70 14.88 -45.64
C SER A 103 33.78 15.26 -47.13
N ALA A 104 32.82 14.83 -47.97
CA ALA A 104 32.73 15.20 -49.38
C ALA A 104 32.27 16.66 -49.60
N ASN A 105 31.67 17.30 -48.59
CA ASN A 105 31.25 18.70 -48.70
C ASN A 105 32.45 19.61 -49.07
N ALA A 106 32.22 20.52 -50.03
CA ALA A 106 33.21 21.48 -50.48
C ALA A 106 33.59 22.48 -49.37
N ASP A 107 32.64 22.85 -48.50
CA ASP A 107 32.90 23.72 -47.36
C ASP A 107 33.40 22.91 -46.16
N LYS A 108 34.73 22.89 -45.99
CA LYS A 108 35.42 22.16 -44.91
C LYS A 108 35.17 22.71 -43.50
N ARG A 109 34.39 23.79 -43.36
CA ARG A 109 33.94 24.29 -42.06
C ARG A 109 32.73 23.51 -41.52
N ILE A 110 32.08 22.73 -42.37
CA ILE A 110 30.95 21.87 -41.97
C ILE A 110 31.52 20.52 -41.53
N PRO A 111 31.32 20.12 -40.25
CA PRO A 111 31.81 18.84 -39.77
C PRO A 111 31.09 17.65 -40.41
N ASP A 112 31.81 16.53 -40.51
CA ASP A 112 31.25 15.23 -40.91
C ASP A 112 30.45 14.63 -39.74
N ALA A 113 29.17 14.30 -39.98
CA ALA A 113 28.31 13.66 -38.99
C ALA A 113 28.50 12.13 -38.93
N GLN A 114 29.34 11.56 -39.79
CA GLN A 114 29.74 10.14 -39.80
C GLN A 114 28.56 9.17 -39.89
N GLY A 115 27.51 9.54 -40.63
CA GLY A 115 26.28 8.75 -40.78
C GLY A 115 25.19 9.07 -39.75
N PHE A 116 25.45 9.94 -38.77
CA PHE A 116 24.48 10.29 -37.71
C PHE A 116 24.12 11.78 -37.69
N PRO A 117 23.56 12.35 -38.78
CA PRO A 117 23.17 13.76 -38.84
C PRO A 117 21.79 13.98 -38.18
N PHE A 118 21.61 13.49 -36.96
CA PHE A 118 20.37 13.60 -36.20
C PHE A 118 20.63 13.64 -34.69
N THR A 119 19.60 14.03 -33.95
CA THR A 119 19.49 13.85 -32.50
C THR A 119 18.35 12.90 -32.20
N ARG A 120 18.49 12.08 -31.16
CA ARG A 120 17.48 11.14 -30.69
C ARG A 120 17.25 11.32 -29.19
N VAL A 121 16.01 11.16 -28.76
CA VAL A 121 15.58 11.19 -27.35
C VAL A 121 14.97 9.83 -27.01
N ILE A 122 15.44 9.22 -25.93
CA ILE A 122 14.82 8.07 -25.28
C ILE A 122 13.95 8.57 -24.13
N PHE A 123 12.71 8.12 -24.13
CA PHE A 123 11.76 8.39 -23.07
C PHE A 123 11.64 7.19 -22.13
N SER A 124 11.16 7.42 -20.92
CA SER A 124 10.88 6.36 -19.96
C SER A 124 9.72 5.46 -20.44
N ASN A 125 9.83 4.16 -20.14
CA ASN A 125 8.80 3.17 -20.45
C ASN A 125 7.66 3.13 -19.42
N ASP A 126 7.66 4.02 -18.44
CA ASP A 126 6.66 4.11 -17.36
C ASP A 126 5.43 4.96 -17.73
N GLY A 127 5.30 5.38 -18.99
CA GLY A 127 4.18 6.19 -19.47
C GLY A 127 4.20 7.65 -19.02
N THR A 128 5.28 8.11 -18.38
CA THR A 128 5.42 9.51 -17.94
C THR A 128 6.01 10.43 -19.02
N ASP A 129 6.46 9.86 -20.15
CA ASP A 129 7.16 10.56 -21.24
C ASP A 129 8.34 11.42 -20.76
N ARG A 130 9.00 10.98 -19.68
CA ARG A 130 10.19 11.62 -19.14
C ARG A 130 11.39 11.26 -19.99
N VAL A 131 12.28 12.23 -20.24
CA VAL A 131 13.51 11.99 -21.01
C VAL A 131 14.51 11.24 -20.14
N VAL A 132 14.95 10.06 -20.57
CA VAL A 132 15.98 9.27 -19.88
C VAL A 132 17.35 9.57 -20.47
N GLU A 133 17.43 9.62 -21.80
CA GLU A 133 18.68 9.85 -22.51
C GLU A 133 18.45 10.67 -23.78
N GLN A 134 19.39 11.56 -24.06
CA GLN A 134 19.39 12.39 -25.24
C GLN A 134 20.74 12.30 -25.94
N SER A 135 20.69 11.98 -27.23
CA SER A 135 21.84 12.00 -28.11
C SER A 135 22.16 13.43 -28.53
N GLY A 136 23.45 13.71 -28.67
CA GLY A 136 23.92 14.78 -29.52
C GLY A 136 23.98 14.34 -30.97
N VAL A 137 24.78 15.07 -31.75
CA VAL A 137 24.94 14.91 -33.19
C VAL A 137 26.26 14.20 -33.49
N GLY A 138 26.24 13.29 -34.45
CA GLY A 138 27.42 12.57 -34.90
C GLY A 138 27.73 11.31 -34.08
N LYS A 139 28.63 10.48 -34.62
CA LYS A 139 28.92 9.13 -34.11
C LYS A 139 29.35 9.08 -32.64
N THR A 140 30.08 10.09 -32.14
CA THR A 140 30.53 10.13 -30.74
C THR A 140 29.41 10.46 -29.75
N HIS A 141 28.39 11.19 -30.19
CA HIS A 141 27.30 11.67 -29.33
C HIS A 141 25.96 10.98 -29.59
N MET A 142 25.93 9.94 -30.44
CA MET A 142 24.74 9.14 -30.69
C MET A 142 24.40 8.28 -29.46
N ILE A 143 23.18 7.75 -29.39
CA ILE A 143 22.85 6.66 -28.46
C ILE A 143 23.49 5.39 -29.01
N GLY A 144 24.20 4.60 -28.20
CA GLY A 144 25.15 3.63 -28.73
C GLY A 144 25.88 2.79 -27.68
N ASN A 145 25.81 1.46 -27.77
CA ASN A 145 26.83 0.59 -27.15
C ASN A 145 28.06 0.51 -28.06
N MET A 146 28.93 1.52 -28.01
CA MET A 146 30.22 1.40 -28.66
C MET A 146 31.12 0.51 -27.82
N VAL A 147 31.65 -0.54 -28.45
CA VAL A 147 32.59 -1.55 -27.93
C VAL A 147 33.80 -0.95 -27.18
N ASP A 148 34.05 0.36 -27.30
CA ASP A 148 35.14 1.11 -26.66
C ASP A 148 34.69 2.11 -25.55
N GLY A 149 33.42 2.11 -25.11
CA GLY A 149 32.96 2.90 -23.96
C GLY A 149 32.96 4.43 -24.13
N ASN A 150 32.89 4.92 -25.38
CA ASN A 150 33.13 6.34 -25.71
C ASN A 150 31.88 7.13 -26.15
N THR A 151 30.68 6.58 -26.02
CA THR A 151 29.46 7.31 -26.37
C THR A 151 29.15 8.36 -25.31
N ARG A 152 28.97 9.61 -25.74
CA ARG A 152 28.82 10.78 -24.85
C ARG A 152 27.46 11.43 -25.05
N THR A 153 26.46 10.90 -24.36
CA THR A 153 25.08 11.37 -24.36
C THR A 153 24.78 12.22 -23.13
N THR A 154 23.63 12.88 -23.13
CA THR A 154 23.09 13.52 -21.91
C THR A 154 22.08 12.57 -21.29
N ARG A 155 22.27 12.20 -20.03
CA ARG A 155 21.36 11.29 -19.30
C ARG A 155 20.65 12.05 -18.19
N THR A 156 19.37 11.78 -17.99
CA THR A 156 18.57 12.39 -16.93
C THR A 156 18.01 11.31 -16.02
N LEU A 157 18.35 11.41 -14.74
CA LEU A 157 17.87 10.53 -13.69
C LEU A 157 16.85 11.28 -12.82
N TYR A 158 15.78 10.58 -12.44
CA TYR A 158 14.71 11.14 -11.63
C TYR A 158 14.64 10.41 -10.29
N ALA A 159 14.82 11.16 -9.21
CA ALA A 159 14.81 10.67 -7.84
C ALA A 159 13.89 11.50 -6.95
N THR A 160 13.65 11.00 -5.74
CA THR A 160 13.01 11.77 -4.65
C THR A 160 14.10 12.12 -3.64
N PRO A 161 14.23 13.39 -3.22
CA PRO A 161 15.19 13.74 -2.17
C PRO A 161 14.79 13.12 -0.83
N THR A 162 15.75 12.94 0.05
CA THR A 162 15.49 12.52 1.43
C THR A 162 15.16 13.74 2.30
N GLU A 163 14.48 13.51 3.42
CA GLU A 163 14.22 14.58 4.39
C GLU A 163 15.53 15.18 4.91
N ASP A 164 16.45 14.32 5.35
CA ASP A 164 17.80 14.71 5.80
C ASP A 164 18.56 15.54 4.77
N GLU A 165 18.46 15.21 3.47
CA GLU A 165 19.09 15.96 2.39
C GLU A 165 18.53 17.38 2.28
N LEU A 166 17.20 17.54 2.35
CA LEU A 166 16.57 18.85 2.26
C LEU A 166 16.78 19.68 3.53
N VAL A 167 16.72 19.08 4.71
CA VAL A 167 17.00 19.76 5.98
C VAL A 167 18.44 20.25 6.01
N LYS A 168 19.40 19.50 5.46
CA LYS A 168 20.79 19.97 5.36
C LYS A 168 20.97 21.11 4.35
N LEU A 169 20.14 21.21 3.31
CA LEU A 169 20.18 22.29 2.32
C LEU A 169 19.47 23.56 2.79
N PHE A 170 18.32 23.43 3.46
CA PHE A 170 17.41 24.54 3.77
C PHE A 170 17.21 24.80 5.27
N GLY A 171 17.73 23.94 6.15
CA GLY A 171 17.52 24.01 7.59
C GLY A 171 16.07 23.67 7.99
N ASP A 172 15.59 24.29 9.06
CA ASP A 172 14.26 24.06 9.63
C ASP A 172 13.10 24.46 8.69
N GLU A 173 13.39 25.29 7.68
CA GLU A 173 12.41 25.73 6.67
C GLU A 173 12.37 24.80 5.44
N ALA A 174 12.98 23.62 5.52
CA ALA A 174 13.00 22.66 4.43
C ALA A 174 11.58 22.26 3.99
N PRO A 175 11.30 22.25 2.68
CA PRO A 175 10.02 21.79 2.17
C PRO A 175 9.88 20.28 2.42
N ASN A 176 8.63 19.81 2.54
CA ASN A 176 8.35 18.39 2.63
C ASN A 176 8.94 17.65 1.42
N HIS A 177 9.81 16.67 1.68
CA HIS A 177 10.54 15.91 0.67
C HIS A 177 9.63 15.16 -0.33
N GLU A 178 8.43 14.76 0.07
CA GLU A 178 7.43 14.12 -0.82
C GLU A 178 6.84 15.10 -1.85
N ASN A 179 7.05 16.40 -1.66
CA ASN A 179 6.60 17.47 -2.56
C ASN A 179 7.73 18.02 -3.44
N VAL A 180 8.92 17.41 -3.39
CA VAL A 180 10.09 17.84 -4.15
C VAL A 180 10.57 16.69 -5.04
N ALA A 181 10.85 17.00 -6.30
CA ALA A 181 11.51 16.10 -7.23
C ALA A 181 12.99 16.47 -7.35
N LYS A 182 13.86 15.46 -7.37
CA LYS A 182 15.29 15.60 -7.62
C LYS A 182 15.58 15.12 -9.04
N ILE A 183 16.05 16.03 -9.88
CA ILE A 183 16.43 15.74 -11.27
C ILE A 183 17.94 15.85 -11.38
N ILE A 184 18.57 14.80 -11.92
CA ILE A 184 20.02 14.72 -12.05
C ILE A 184 20.34 14.60 -13.53
N THR A 185 20.99 15.61 -14.09
CA THR A 185 21.40 15.63 -15.49
C THR A 185 22.90 15.38 -15.57
N ILE A 186 23.28 14.28 -16.20
CA ILE A 186 24.66 13.90 -16.51
C ILE A 186 24.94 14.37 -17.93
N ASP A 187 25.92 15.26 -18.08
CA ASP A 187 26.31 15.80 -19.38
C ASP A 187 27.25 14.84 -20.14
N PRO A 188 27.54 15.12 -21.43
CA PRO A 188 28.51 14.33 -22.21
C PRO A 188 29.94 14.33 -21.63
N ASN A 189 30.27 15.20 -20.69
CA ASN A 189 31.55 15.23 -19.98
C ASN A 189 31.53 14.42 -18.67
N ASN A 190 30.42 13.72 -18.37
CA ASN A 190 30.15 13.05 -17.09
C ASN A 190 30.09 13.99 -15.88
N THR A 191 29.89 15.29 -16.11
CA THR A 191 29.54 16.26 -15.07
C THR A 191 28.07 16.08 -14.72
N LYS A 192 27.74 15.93 -13.45
CA LYS A 192 26.35 15.77 -13.02
C LYS A 192 25.86 17.04 -12.32
N SER A 193 24.76 17.55 -12.81
CA SER A 193 24.04 18.68 -12.23
C SER A 193 22.77 18.15 -11.57
N VAL A 194 22.46 18.66 -10.38
CA VAL A 194 21.30 18.26 -9.59
C VAL A 194 20.37 19.46 -9.49
N SER A 195 19.08 19.27 -9.69
CA SER A 195 18.04 20.29 -9.50
C SER A 195 16.95 19.74 -8.60
N TYR A 196 16.57 20.51 -7.59
CA TYR A 196 15.43 20.24 -6.71
C TYR A 196 14.27 21.10 -7.16
N ILE A 197 13.15 20.47 -7.52
CA ILE A 197 12.00 21.14 -8.13
C ILE A 197 10.76 20.81 -7.29
N THR A 198 9.98 21.81 -6.93
CA THR A 198 8.71 21.59 -6.20
C THR A 198 7.61 21.05 -7.11
N LYS A 199 6.51 20.56 -6.53
CA LYS A 199 5.31 20.15 -7.28
C LYS A 199 4.71 21.28 -8.14
N GLU A 200 4.93 22.54 -7.77
CA GLU A 200 4.52 23.71 -8.56
C GLU A 200 5.45 24.01 -9.76
N GLY A 201 6.54 23.26 -9.90
CA GLY A 201 7.51 23.40 -11.00
C GLY A 201 8.62 24.42 -10.72
N ASN A 202 8.75 24.91 -9.49
CA ASN A 202 9.79 25.89 -9.15
C ASN A 202 11.09 25.19 -8.74
N THR A 203 12.20 25.57 -9.34
CA THR A 203 13.53 25.13 -8.90
C THR A 203 13.91 25.85 -7.60
N ILE A 204 14.12 25.10 -6.52
CA ILE A 204 14.43 25.63 -5.18
C ILE A 204 15.90 25.51 -4.83
N ALA A 205 16.62 24.56 -5.42
CA ALA A 205 18.06 24.43 -5.28
C ALA A 205 18.66 23.75 -6.51
N THR A 206 19.91 24.08 -6.77
CA THR A 206 20.73 23.43 -7.79
C THR A 206 22.09 23.10 -7.21
N GLY A 207 22.62 21.93 -7.53
CA GLY A 207 23.95 21.49 -7.13
C GLY A 207 24.75 21.01 -8.34
N LEU A 208 26.07 21.02 -8.20
CA LEU A 208 26.97 20.34 -9.13
C LEU A 208 27.72 19.28 -8.33
N THR A 209 27.66 18.03 -8.78
CA THR A 209 28.48 16.97 -8.20
C THR A 209 29.68 16.76 -9.10
N PHE A 210 30.86 16.79 -8.48
CA PHE A 210 32.12 16.41 -9.10
C PHE A 210 32.65 15.20 -8.34
N SER A 211 33.25 14.25 -9.06
CA SER A 211 34.06 13.23 -8.40
C SER A 211 35.40 13.85 -8.04
N GLU A 212 35.79 13.76 -6.76
CA GLU A 212 37.09 14.24 -6.26
C GLU A 212 38.28 13.55 -6.94
N ASP A 213 38.06 12.39 -7.58
CA ASP A 213 39.10 11.69 -8.36
C ASP A 213 39.48 12.42 -9.66
N SER A 214 38.73 13.45 -10.05
CA SER A 214 39.07 14.29 -11.19
C SER A 214 40.05 15.40 -10.79
N ASN A 215 41.35 15.16 -11.00
CA ASN A 215 42.43 16.16 -10.87
C ASN A 215 42.31 17.37 -11.84
N ILE A 216 41.14 17.58 -12.45
CA ILE A 216 40.88 18.57 -13.50
C ILE A 216 40.50 19.93 -12.88
N LEU A 217 39.94 19.95 -11.67
CA LEU A 217 39.53 21.17 -10.99
C LEU A 217 40.18 21.25 -9.60
N ASP A 218 40.77 22.40 -9.29
CA ASP A 218 41.23 22.71 -7.94
C ASP A 218 40.00 22.74 -7.02
N SER A 219 40.05 21.97 -5.92
CA SER A 219 39.00 22.06 -4.90
C SER A 219 38.91 23.49 -4.40
N VAL A 220 37.68 23.98 -4.12
CA VAL A 220 37.48 25.35 -3.64
C VAL A 220 38.22 25.50 -2.32
N LYS A 221 39.37 26.18 -2.33
CA LYS A 221 40.18 26.46 -1.14
C LYS A 221 39.32 27.16 -0.09
N GLY A 222 39.01 26.44 1.00
CA GLY A 222 38.25 26.98 2.13
C GLY A 222 37.07 26.11 2.59
N THR A 223 36.69 25.06 1.88
CA THR A 223 35.83 24.02 2.46
C THR A 223 36.66 23.18 3.41
N SER A 224 36.56 23.46 4.71
CA SER A 224 36.92 22.50 5.75
C SER A 224 36.30 21.14 5.40
N ILE A 225 37.09 20.08 5.58
CA ILE A 225 36.83 18.68 5.22
C ILE A 225 35.54 18.07 5.85
N ASP A 226 34.77 18.85 6.62
CA ASP A 226 33.58 18.42 7.37
C ASP A 226 32.22 18.75 6.72
N ASN A 227 32.17 19.38 5.53
CA ASN A 227 30.89 19.61 4.83
C ASN A 227 30.49 18.44 3.91
N THR A 228 31.15 17.28 4.02
CA THR A 228 30.68 16.05 3.39
C THR A 228 29.46 15.56 4.17
N VAL A 229 28.30 15.61 3.52
CA VAL A 229 27.08 15.05 4.08
C VAL A 229 27.19 13.52 4.03
N SER A 230 27.73 12.94 5.10
CA SER A 230 27.73 11.48 5.32
C SER A 230 26.55 11.07 6.21
N GLY A 231 26.14 9.81 6.11
CA GLY A 231 25.07 9.24 6.94
C GLY A 231 23.68 9.85 6.69
N ILE A 232 23.31 10.08 5.43
CA ILE A 232 21.92 10.42 5.08
C ILE A 232 21.08 9.17 5.32
N MET A 233 20.10 9.27 6.21
CA MET A 233 19.12 8.20 6.40
C MET A 233 17.97 8.44 5.42
N ASP A 234 17.61 7.40 4.66
CA ASP A 234 16.38 7.42 3.89
C ASP A 234 15.37 6.44 4.50
N ARG A 235 14.12 6.88 4.66
CA ARG A 235 13.05 6.12 5.29
C ARG A 235 11.96 5.82 4.28
N ILE A 236 11.55 4.56 4.23
CA ILE A 236 10.44 4.08 3.41
C ILE A 236 9.26 3.78 4.34
N THR A 237 8.31 4.73 4.45
CA THR A 237 7.21 4.67 5.42
C THR A 237 5.83 4.44 4.78
N ASN A 238 5.68 4.76 3.49
CA ASN A 238 4.41 4.69 2.78
C ASN A 238 4.04 3.24 2.42
N ASN A 239 3.27 2.59 3.29
CA ASN A 239 2.79 1.22 3.07
C ASN A 239 1.44 1.22 2.35
N VAL A 240 1.31 0.38 1.33
CA VAL A 240 0.07 0.11 0.60
C VAL A 240 -0.44 -1.28 0.99
N LYS A 241 -1.72 -1.36 1.38
CA LYS A 241 -2.38 -2.64 1.67
C LYS A 241 -2.63 -3.41 0.38
N THR A 242 -2.23 -4.68 0.34
CA THR A 242 -2.50 -5.63 -0.74
C THR A 242 -3.48 -6.71 -0.26
N SER A 243 -3.89 -7.64 -1.14
CA SER A 243 -4.73 -8.80 -0.77
C SER A 243 -4.11 -9.65 0.32
N ASP A 244 -2.79 -9.79 0.28
CA ASP A 244 -2.04 -10.75 1.07
C ASP A 244 -1.11 -10.09 2.10
N GLY A 245 -1.11 -8.76 2.22
CA GLY A 245 -0.25 -8.07 3.20
C GLY A 245 -0.05 -6.58 2.92
N PHE A 246 1.19 -6.14 3.06
CA PHE A 246 1.61 -4.74 2.89
C PHE A 246 2.82 -4.65 1.97
N MET A 247 2.77 -3.72 1.04
CA MET A 247 3.87 -3.43 0.13
C MET A 247 4.29 -1.98 0.24
N SER A 248 5.58 -1.70 0.20
CA SER A 248 6.12 -0.36 0.11
C SER A 248 7.29 -0.34 -0.86
N SER A 249 7.45 0.74 -1.62
CA SER A 249 8.57 0.86 -2.53
C SER A 249 9.05 2.29 -2.65
N LYS A 250 10.35 2.44 -2.91
CA LYS A 250 10.97 3.75 -3.15
C LYS A 250 12.03 3.64 -4.24
N ARG A 251 12.10 4.68 -5.07
CA ARG A 251 13.14 4.83 -6.09
C ARG A 251 14.34 5.56 -5.47
N ILE A 252 15.52 4.97 -5.58
CA ILE A 252 16.80 5.56 -5.16
C ILE A 252 17.73 5.68 -6.36
N THR A 253 18.61 6.68 -6.35
CA THR A 253 19.60 6.90 -7.42
C THR A 253 20.99 6.96 -6.83
N ILE A 254 21.88 6.14 -7.35
CA ILE A 254 23.28 6.04 -6.96
C ILE A 254 24.13 6.75 -8.01
N LEU A 255 24.97 7.67 -7.53
CA LEU A 255 25.75 8.54 -8.40
C LEU A 255 27.19 8.08 -8.56
N GLN A 256 27.67 7.14 -7.77
CA GLN A 256 29.05 6.67 -7.83
C GLN A 256 29.10 5.15 -7.77
N ASP A 257 30.00 4.57 -8.55
CA ASP A 257 30.24 3.13 -8.49
C ASP A 257 30.80 2.73 -7.14
N ASN A 258 30.48 1.52 -6.70
CA ASN A 258 30.85 1.00 -5.39
C ASN A 258 30.34 1.85 -4.20
N THR A 259 29.14 2.43 -4.31
CA THR A 259 28.51 3.12 -3.17
C THR A 259 28.00 2.09 -2.16
N SER A 260 28.46 2.17 -0.91
CA SER A 260 27.99 1.33 0.19
C SER A 260 26.71 1.91 0.80
N ILE A 261 25.71 1.06 1.03
CA ILE A 261 24.43 1.42 1.64
C ILE A 261 24.12 0.41 2.74
N ASN A 262 23.84 0.89 3.95
CA ASN A 262 23.33 0.04 5.01
C ASN A 262 21.79 -0.06 4.91
N LEU A 263 21.26 -1.28 4.91
CA LEU A 263 19.83 -1.53 4.82
C LEU A 263 19.32 -2.18 6.11
N SER A 264 18.36 -1.53 6.76
CA SER A 264 17.67 -2.08 7.93
C SER A 264 16.16 -1.91 7.81
N TYR A 265 15.43 -2.78 8.51
CA TYR A 265 13.98 -2.74 8.64
C TYR A 265 13.60 -2.71 10.11
N THR A 266 12.60 -1.89 10.45
CA THR A 266 12.05 -1.84 11.80
C THR A 266 10.54 -1.95 11.74
N ILE A 267 9.97 -2.81 12.57
CA ILE A 267 8.53 -2.93 12.80
C ILE A 267 8.23 -2.90 14.29
N THR A 268 7.27 -2.08 14.67
CA THR A 268 6.75 -2.06 16.04
C THR A 268 5.74 -3.18 16.20
N LYS A 269 5.92 -4.03 17.22
CA LYS A 269 4.97 -5.07 17.60
C LYS A 269 3.68 -4.38 18.05
N GLN A 270 2.59 -4.59 17.31
CA GLN A 270 1.28 -4.13 17.77
C GLN A 270 0.73 -5.17 18.73
N ILE A 271 0.52 -4.76 19.98
CA ILE A 271 -0.28 -5.52 20.93
C ILE A 271 -1.73 -5.21 20.59
N LEU A 272 -2.47 -6.21 20.11
CA LEU A 272 -3.92 -6.10 20.04
C LEU A 272 -4.45 -6.52 21.42
N ASP A 273 -4.72 -5.54 22.27
CA ASP A 273 -5.37 -5.79 23.56
C ASP A 273 -6.80 -6.28 23.30
N GLY A 274 -6.96 -7.59 23.23
CA GLY A 274 -8.28 -8.22 23.16
C GLY A 274 -9.06 -7.90 24.43
N LEU A 275 -10.19 -7.21 24.30
CA LEU A 275 -11.06 -6.77 25.41
C LEU A 275 -11.59 -7.90 26.33
N CYS A 276 -11.33 -9.17 26.00
CA CYS A 276 -11.96 -10.35 26.62
C CYS A 276 -10.94 -11.37 27.17
N SER A 277 -9.68 -11.27 26.78
CA SER A 277 -8.56 -12.13 27.18
C SER A 277 -7.27 -11.52 26.65
N ASP A 278 -6.16 -11.65 27.38
CA ASP A 278 -4.82 -11.33 26.89
C ASP A 278 -4.46 -12.27 25.73
N ILE A 279 -4.98 -12.00 24.53
CA ILE A 279 -4.55 -12.69 23.32
C ILE A 279 -3.33 -11.93 22.83
N THR A 280 -2.17 -12.31 23.37
CA THR A 280 -0.90 -11.90 22.80
C THR A 280 -0.76 -12.58 21.43
N PHE A 281 -1.11 -11.89 20.36
CA PHE A 281 -0.76 -12.34 19.01
C PHE A 281 0.75 -12.20 18.85
N ASP A 282 1.43 -13.31 18.64
CA ASP A 282 2.78 -13.25 18.11
C ASP A 282 2.67 -12.92 16.63
N LEU A 283 2.82 -11.62 16.35
CA LEU A 283 2.88 -11.06 15.00
C LEU A 283 4.07 -11.65 14.23
N ASP A 284 3.84 -12.82 13.65
CA ASP A 284 4.77 -13.47 12.75
C ASP A 284 4.51 -13.06 11.30
N TYR A 285 5.44 -12.30 10.73
CA TYR A 285 5.39 -11.89 9.34
C TYR A 285 6.52 -12.52 8.55
N ARG A 286 6.28 -12.75 7.26
CA ARG A 286 7.30 -12.97 6.26
C ARG A 286 7.69 -11.62 5.65
N LEU A 287 8.95 -11.24 5.79
CA LEU A 287 9.49 -10.01 5.22
C LEU A 287 10.34 -10.35 4.00
N LYS A 288 10.09 -9.67 2.89
CA LYS A 288 10.91 -9.76 1.69
C LYS A 288 11.31 -8.36 1.24
N ILE A 289 12.59 -8.12 1.01
CA ILE A 289 13.12 -6.88 0.44
C ILE A 289 13.86 -7.19 -0.84
N GLU A 290 13.46 -6.55 -1.94
CA GLU A 290 14.07 -6.72 -3.26
C GLU A 290 14.55 -5.37 -3.79
N ILE A 291 15.74 -5.38 -4.39
CA ILE A 291 16.34 -4.21 -5.04
C ILE A 291 16.44 -4.50 -6.53
N PHE A 292 15.64 -3.79 -7.32
CA PHE A 292 15.59 -3.90 -8.77
C PHE A 292 16.43 -2.81 -9.39
N ASP A 293 17.26 -3.15 -10.36
CA ASP A 293 17.80 -2.16 -11.29
C ASP A 293 16.71 -1.78 -12.31
N ILE A 294 16.45 -0.49 -12.47
CA ILE A 294 15.39 0.00 -13.36
C ILE A 294 15.77 -0.17 -14.83
N GLU A 295 17.07 -0.09 -15.15
CA GLU A 295 17.53 -0.15 -16.54
C GLU A 295 17.44 -1.58 -17.07
N SER A 296 17.95 -2.56 -16.32
CA SER A 296 17.89 -3.98 -16.71
C SER A 296 16.59 -4.69 -16.30
N GLY A 297 15.83 -4.14 -15.34
CA GLY A 297 14.67 -4.83 -14.74
C GLY A 297 15.03 -6.04 -13.87
N VAL A 298 16.32 -6.26 -13.60
CA VAL A 298 16.82 -7.43 -12.86
C VAL A 298 16.89 -7.14 -11.36
N VAL A 299 16.58 -8.14 -10.54
CA VAL A 299 16.80 -8.10 -9.08
C VAL A 299 18.29 -8.25 -8.79
N ILE A 300 18.90 -7.22 -8.23
CA ILE A 300 20.33 -7.21 -7.86
C ILE A 300 20.54 -7.81 -6.47
N HIS A 301 19.66 -7.49 -5.53
CA HIS A 301 19.68 -8.03 -4.17
C HIS A 301 18.27 -8.46 -3.76
N SER A 302 18.18 -9.59 -3.06
CA SER A 302 16.95 -10.10 -2.47
C SER A 302 17.26 -10.61 -1.07
N PHE A 303 16.51 -10.10 -0.10
CA PHE A 303 16.56 -10.50 1.30
C PHE A 303 15.20 -11.04 1.68
N GLU A 304 15.19 -12.13 2.44
CA GLU A 304 13.95 -12.75 2.92
C GLU A 304 14.14 -13.21 4.35
N GLU A 305 13.28 -12.73 5.24
CA GLU A 305 13.14 -13.23 6.59
C GLU A 305 11.82 -14.03 6.67
N PRO A 306 11.90 -15.36 6.87
CA PRO A 306 10.72 -16.22 6.82
C PRO A 306 9.78 -16.00 8.02
N THR A 307 10.33 -15.52 9.14
CA THR A 307 9.60 -15.26 10.38
C THR A 307 10.24 -14.10 11.13
N LEU A 308 9.43 -13.13 11.56
CA LEU A 308 9.88 -12.05 12.45
C LEU A 308 9.69 -12.38 13.94
N LYS A 309 8.98 -13.48 14.26
CA LYS A 309 8.63 -13.87 15.64
C LYS A 309 9.85 -14.11 16.54
N ASN A 310 10.93 -14.66 15.99
CA ASN A 310 12.11 -15.06 16.75
C ASN A 310 13.12 -13.92 16.95
N LEU A 311 12.85 -12.76 16.38
CA LEU A 311 13.71 -11.60 16.51
C LEU A 311 13.36 -10.87 17.80
N THR A 312 14.38 -10.68 18.64
CA THR A 312 14.22 -9.99 19.93
C THR A 312 14.08 -8.49 19.71
N ASP A 313 13.36 -7.84 20.62
CA ASP A 313 13.40 -6.40 20.74
C ASP A 313 14.85 -5.92 20.86
N THR A 314 15.17 -4.88 20.10
CA THR A 314 16.53 -4.32 20.01
C THR A 314 16.61 -2.91 20.59
N THR A 315 15.48 -2.33 21.01
CA THR A 315 15.43 -0.96 21.52
C THR A 315 15.12 -0.96 23.03
N ASP A 316 15.93 -0.25 23.81
CA ASP A 316 15.73 -0.05 25.25
C ASP A 316 14.74 1.11 25.48
N ASP A 317 13.57 1.06 24.83
CA ASP A 317 12.61 2.16 24.71
C ASP A 317 11.19 1.84 25.20
N ASP A 318 11.01 0.75 25.96
CA ASP A 318 9.71 0.25 26.45
C ASP A 318 8.68 -0.04 25.33
N ILE A 319 9.10 -0.08 24.06
CA ILE A 319 8.29 -0.37 22.88
C ILE A 319 8.91 -1.58 22.16
N ASP A 320 8.21 -2.72 22.14
CA ASP A 320 8.68 -3.92 21.43
C ASP A 320 8.92 -3.63 19.93
N ASN A 321 10.15 -3.31 19.53
CA ASN A 321 10.52 -3.07 18.13
C ASN A 321 11.42 -4.20 17.62
N VAL A 322 10.95 -4.85 16.56
CA VAL A 322 11.74 -5.83 15.84
C VAL A 322 12.57 -5.10 14.78
N MET A 323 13.90 -5.13 14.92
CA MET A 323 14.83 -4.66 13.91
C MET A 323 15.48 -5.84 13.18
N VAL A 324 15.55 -5.73 11.85
CA VAL A 324 16.32 -6.63 10.99
C VAL A 324 17.37 -5.78 10.29
N ASP A 325 18.65 -6.09 10.54
CA ASP A 325 19.77 -5.46 9.83
C ASP A 325 20.26 -6.40 8.73
N PHE A 326 20.20 -5.95 7.48
CA PHE A 326 20.70 -6.68 6.31
C PHE A 326 22.16 -6.36 6.01
N GLY A 327 22.76 -5.41 6.75
CA GLY A 327 24.13 -4.97 6.59
C GLY A 327 24.34 -4.08 5.37
N ASP A 328 25.60 -4.00 4.96
CA ASP A 328 26.04 -3.15 3.86
C ASP A 328 25.89 -3.87 2.50
N ILE A 329 25.24 -3.20 1.56
CA ILE A 329 25.18 -3.57 0.16
C ILE A 329 25.99 -2.58 -0.69
N ILE A 330 26.55 -3.05 -1.80
CA ILE A 330 27.33 -2.23 -2.71
C ILE A 330 26.53 -2.09 -4.01
N LEU A 331 26.19 -0.86 -4.36
CA LEU A 331 25.52 -0.53 -5.61
C LEU A 331 26.42 0.29 -6.54
N ASN A 332 26.28 0.07 -7.83
CA ASN A 332 26.96 0.85 -8.85
C ASN A 332 26.12 2.09 -9.22
N THR A 333 26.68 2.97 -10.06
CA THR A 333 25.93 4.11 -10.60
C THR A 333 24.71 3.60 -11.35
N GLY A 334 23.53 4.07 -10.96
CA GLY A 334 22.27 3.55 -11.50
C GLY A 334 21.05 4.06 -10.73
N THR A 335 19.87 3.67 -11.19
CA THR A 335 18.62 3.94 -10.47
C THR A 335 17.97 2.62 -10.09
N TYR A 336 17.61 2.49 -8.81
CA TYR A 336 17.10 1.26 -8.25
C TYR A 336 15.73 1.47 -7.61
N TYR A 337 14.89 0.44 -7.63
CA TYR A 337 13.71 0.34 -6.79
C TYR A 337 13.99 -0.56 -5.60
N VAL A 338 13.85 -0.03 -4.39
CA VAL A 338 13.81 -0.84 -3.17
C VAL A 338 12.35 -1.13 -2.87
N GLN A 339 11.98 -2.41 -2.87
CA GLN A 339 10.62 -2.87 -2.60
C GLN A 339 10.62 -3.76 -1.37
N LYS A 340 9.76 -3.42 -0.42
CA LYS A 340 9.45 -4.20 0.76
C LYS A 340 8.07 -4.84 0.59
N THR A 341 8.01 -6.14 0.84
CA THR A 341 6.78 -6.93 0.89
C THR A 341 6.70 -7.59 2.25
N LEU A 342 5.60 -7.38 2.96
CA LEU A 342 5.33 -7.95 4.28
C LEU A 342 4.01 -8.73 4.23
N VAL A 343 4.07 -10.03 4.50
CA VAL A 343 2.92 -10.94 4.44
C VAL A 343 2.73 -11.57 5.83
N PRO A 344 1.52 -11.52 6.43
CA PRO A 344 1.28 -12.21 7.70
C PRO A 344 1.42 -13.72 7.50
N SER A 345 2.05 -14.41 8.44
CA SER A 345 2.14 -15.86 8.40
C SER A 345 0.77 -16.51 8.58
N ASP A 346 0.62 -17.74 8.08
CA ASP A 346 -0.66 -18.46 8.18
C ASP A 346 -1.08 -18.72 9.63
N ASN A 347 -0.13 -18.68 10.58
CA ASN A 347 -0.40 -18.81 12.00
C ASN A 347 -1.24 -17.64 12.54
N ILE A 348 -0.97 -16.39 12.12
CA ILE A 348 -1.78 -15.23 12.53
C ILE A 348 -3.22 -15.39 12.02
N LYS A 349 -3.39 -15.79 10.75
CA LYS A 349 -4.72 -15.99 10.18
C LYS A 349 -5.51 -17.05 10.95
N LEU A 350 -4.85 -18.15 11.31
CA LEU A 350 -5.45 -19.23 12.09
C LEU A 350 -5.75 -18.80 13.53
N GLU A 351 -4.86 -18.08 14.19
CA GLU A 351 -5.07 -17.54 15.54
C GLU A 351 -6.25 -16.56 15.59
N VAL A 352 -6.40 -15.68 14.59
CA VAL A 352 -7.55 -14.76 14.48
C VAL A 352 -8.86 -15.54 14.27
N VAL A 353 -8.86 -16.55 13.40
CA VAL A 353 -10.03 -17.41 13.17
C VAL A 353 -10.40 -18.22 14.44
N ASN A 354 -9.40 -18.75 15.14
CA ASN A 354 -9.60 -19.50 16.38
C ASN A 354 -10.11 -18.60 17.52
N ALA A 355 -9.64 -17.35 17.59
CA ALA A 355 -10.14 -16.36 18.54
C ALA A 355 -11.61 -16.00 18.24
N GLU A 356 -11.97 -15.81 16.97
CA GLU A 356 -13.36 -15.58 16.54
C GLU A 356 -14.28 -16.75 16.91
N ASP A 357 -13.84 -17.99 16.66
CA ASP A 357 -14.60 -19.19 16.99
C ASP A 357 -14.78 -19.37 18.51
N SER A 358 -13.72 -19.17 19.29
CA SER A 358 -13.76 -19.24 20.76
C SER A 358 -14.72 -18.20 21.36
N LEU A 359 -14.71 -16.97 20.83
CA LEU A 359 -15.58 -15.90 21.31
C LEU A 359 -17.05 -16.13 20.92
N ASN A 360 -17.29 -16.67 19.72
CA ASN A 360 -18.61 -17.10 19.28
C ASN A 360 -19.16 -18.24 20.17
N LYS A 361 -18.33 -19.21 20.54
CA LYS A 361 -18.71 -20.31 21.44
C LYS A 361 -19.05 -19.83 22.85
N LEU A 362 -18.37 -18.80 23.35
CA LEU A 362 -18.61 -18.24 24.69
C LEU A 362 -19.96 -17.53 24.81
N ILE A 363 -20.43 -16.83 23.78
CA ILE A 363 -21.56 -15.89 23.92
C ILE A 363 -22.82 -16.34 23.16
N LYS A 364 -22.66 -16.92 21.97
CA LYS A 364 -23.77 -17.20 21.03
C LYS A 364 -24.81 -18.20 21.55
N PRO A 365 -24.44 -19.31 22.24
CA PRO A 365 -25.42 -20.28 22.74
C PRO A 365 -26.40 -19.65 23.74
N PHE A 366 -25.91 -18.73 24.57
CA PHE A 366 -26.73 -18.01 25.55
C PHE A 366 -27.75 -17.08 24.89
N PHE A 367 -27.33 -16.27 23.91
CA PHE A 367 -28.26 -15.42 23.17
C PHE A 367 -29.26 -16.22 22.35
N ASN A 368 -28.84 -17.34 21.75
CA ASN A 368 -29.73 -18.25 21.05
C ASN A 368 -30.78 -18.85 21.98
N TRP A 369 -30.40 -19.20 23.22
CA TRP A 369 -31.34 -19.66 24.24
C TRP A 369 -32.43 -18.61 24.52
N ILE A 370 -32.03 -17.37 24.85
CA ILE A 370 -32.99 -16.28 25.10
C ILE A 370 -33.87 -15.99 23.87
N LEU A 371 -33.29 -15.96 22.67
CA LEU A 371 -34.03 -15.74 21.42
C LEU A 371 -35.03 -16.86 21.13
N ASN A 372 -34.64 -18.12 21.32
CA ASN A 372 -35.50 -19.26 21.07
C ASN A 372 -36.68 -19.29 22.04
N PHE A 373 -36.44 -18.99 23.32
CA PHE A 373 -37.52 -18.86 24.30
C PHE A 373 -38.42 -17.65 23.97
N SER A 374 -37.83 -16.48 23.72
CA SER A 374 -38.60 -15.28 23.37
C SER A 374 -39.50 -15.44 22.14
N ASN A 375 -39.12 -16.25 21.16
CA ASN A 375 -39.95 -16.50 19.96
C ASN A 375 -41.11 -17.47 20.21
N LYS A 376 -41.11 -18.20 21.33
CA LYS A 376 -42.04 -19.29 21.64
C LYS A 376 -43.03 -18.95 22.78
N ILE A 377 -42.88 -17.78 23.41
CA ILE A 377 -43.74 -17.35 24.51
C ILE A 377 -44.96 -16.64 23.93
N ASP A 378 -46.13 -17.23 24.18
CA ASP A 378 -47.44 -16.73 23.76
C ASP A 378 -48.33 -16.32 24.95
N CYS A 379 -47.96 -16.64 26.21
CA CYS A 379 -48.72 -16.26 27.42
C CYS A 379 -47.88 -15.98 28.68
N GLU A 380 -48.50 -15.38 29.72
CA GLU A 380 -47.82 -15.01 30.98
C GLU A 380 -47.28 -16.23 31.76
N GLU A 381 -47.97 -17.37 31.70
CA GLU A 381 -47.53 -18.62 32.35
C GLU A 381 -46.21 -19.14 31.76
N GLU A 382 -46.02 -19.00 30.44
CA GLU A 382 -44.77 -19.36 29.74
C GLU A 382 -43.60 -18.42 30.08
N MET A 383 -43.87 -17.16 30.40
CA MET A 383 -42.86 -16.22 30.91
C MET A 383 -42.35 -16.62 32.30
N GLU A 384 -43.19 -17.16 33.16
CA GLU A 384 -42.78 -17.61 34.50
C GLU A 384 -41.76 -18.77 34.43
N TYR A 385 -41.86 -19.65 33.43
CA TYR A 385 -40.86 -20.70 33.20
C TYR A 385 -39.49 -20.12 32.81
N LEU A 386 -39.45 -19.15 31.89
CA LEU A 386 -38.21 -18.46 31.52
C LEU A 386 -37.57 -17.75 32.73
N TYR A 387 -38.37 -17.16 33.61
CA TYR A 387 -37.88 -16.49 34.82
C TYR A 387 -37.24 -17.49 35.77
N ASN A 388 -37.92 -18.63 35.99
CA ASN A 388 -37.41 -19.71 36.82
C ASN A 388 -36.12 -20.31 36.24
N ASP A 389 -36.03 -20.50 34.93
CA ASP A 389 -34.83 -21.03 34.28
C ASP A 389 -33.64 -20.06 34.35
N ILE A 390 -33.84 -18.76 34.13
CA ILE A 390 -32.76 -17.75 34.26
C ILE A 390 -32.28 -17.64 35.71
N PHE A 391 -33.21 -17.66 36.66
CA PHE A 391 -32.88 -17.65 38.08
C PHE A 391 -32.17 -18.93 38.52
N HIS A 392 -32.63 -20.09 38.05
CA HIS A 392 -31.97 -21.37 38.31
C HIS A 392 -30.54 -21.37 37.78
N PHE A 393 -30.33 -20.89 36.55
CA PHE A 393 -28.99 -20.75 36.00
C PHE A 393 -28.14 -19.80 36.82
N GLY A 394 -28.67 -18.63 37.20
CA GLY A 394 -27.97 -17.68 38.07
C GLY A 394 -27.58 -18.25 39.43
N GLN A 395 -28.43 -19.08 40.03
CA GLN A 395 -28.11 -19.82 41.26
C GLN A 395 -26.99 -20.84 41.07
N LEU A 396 -27.00 -21.59 39.96
CA LEU A 396 -25.94 -22.55 39.64
C LEU A 396 -24.59 -21.87 39.46
N VAL A 397 -24.57 -20.72 38.78
CA VAL A 397 -23.37 -19.87 38.63
C VAL A 397 -22.89 -19.36 39.99
N TYR A 398 -23.80 -18.76 40.77
CA TYR A 398 -23.46 -18.16 42.08
C TYR A 398 -22.92 -19.19 43.07
N ASN A 399 -23.49 -20.40 43.10
CA ASN A 399 -23.06 -21.46 44.01
C ASN A 399 -21.86 -22.28 43.46
N SER A 400 -21.39 -21.99 42.25
CA SER A 400 -20.37 -22.76 41.53
C SER A 400 -20.74 -24.26 41.39
N GLN A 401 -22.00 -24.52 41.04
CA GLN A 401 -22.58 -25.87 40.96
C GLN A 401 -22.96 -26.27 39.51
N ILE A 402 -22.31 -25.70 38.52
CA ILE A 402 -22.58 -26.01 37.11
C ILE A 402 -22.10 -27.44 36.80
N SER A 403 -23.04 -28.31 36.42
CA SER A 403 -22.75 -29.67 35.93
C SER A 403 -22.40 -29.68 34.45
N SER A 404 -21.92 -30.83 33.95
CA SER A 404 -21.62 -31.06 32.51
C SER A 404 -22.81 -30.89 31.57
N THR A 405 -24.04 -30.81 32.12
CA THR A 405 -25.24 -30.45 31.38
C THR A 405 -26.14 -29.65 32.29
N VAL A 406 -26.70 -28.55 31.78
CA VAL A 406 -27.73 -27.74 32.44
C VAL A 406 -28.95 -27.74 31.54
N ASN A 407 -30.06 -28.30 32.02
CA ASN A 407 -31.31 -28.37 31.27
C ASN A 407 -32.24 -27.23 31.69
N PHE A 408 -32.86 -26.59 30.70
CA PHE A 408 -33.89 -25.58 30.89
C PHE A 408 -35.23 -26.18 30.49
N ASN A 409 -36.22 -26.09 31.38
CA ASN A 409 -37.52 -26.73 31.16
C ASN A 409 -38.62 -25.68 31.03
N CYS A 410 -39.00 -25.39 29.78
CA CYS A 410 -40.25 -24.69 29.47
C CYS A 410 -41.35 -25.75 29.27
N ASP A 411 -41.98 -26.20 30.36
CA ASP A 411 -43.16 -27.06 30.28
C ASP A 411 -44.34 -26.24 29.70
N GLY A 412 -44.40 -26.11 28.37
CA GLY A 412 -45.44 -25.38 27.65
C GLY A 412 -44.98 -24.76 26.32
N CYS A 413 -43.72 -24.32 26.24
CA CYS A 413 -43.25 -23.47 25.14
C CYS A 413 -42.74 -24.27 23.91
N SER A 414 -42.35 -25.54 24.11
CA SER A 414 -42.13 -26.55 23.05
C SER A 414 -41.73 -27.90 23.64
N ASN A 415 -41.95 -29.01 22.92
CA ASN A 415 -41.45 -30.35 23.28
C ASN A 415 -39.92 -30.51 23.13
N GLU A 416 -39.17 -29.41 23.04
CA GLU A 416 -37.71 -29.39 22.86
C GLU A 416 -37.05 -28.93 24.17
N SER A 417 -36.27 -29.81 24.80
CA SER A 417 -35.40 -29.46 25.91
C SER A 417 -34.24 -28.62 25.38
N ILE A 418 -34.12 -27.37 25.84
CA ILE A 418 -32.91 -26.57 25.59
C ILE A 418 -31.95 -26.82 26.73
N TYR A 419 -30.73 -27.21 26.40
CA TYR A 419 -29.70 -27.47 27.39
C TYR A 419 -28.39 -26.81 26.99
N PHE A 420 -27.59 -26.47 27.98
CA PHE A 420 -26.17 -26.20 27.81
C PHE A 420 -25.41 -27.47 28.18
N ALA A 421 -24.39 -27.81 27.42
CA ALA A 421 -23.54 -28.96 27.67
C ALA A 421 -22.06 -28.58 27.63
N SER A 422 -21.26 -29.39 28.32
CA SER A 422 -19.81 -29.50 28.15
C SER A 422 -19.53 -30.65 27.19
N LYS A 423 -18.37 -30.64 26.54
CA LYS A 423 -17.92 -31.70 25.65
C LYS A 423 -18.06 -33.08 26.29
N ASP A 424 -18.37 -34.07 25.45
CA ASP A 424 -18.50 -35.45 25.91
C ASP A 424 -17.14 -35.94 26.44
N PRO A 425 -17.02 -36.28 27.73
CA PRO A 425 -15.76 -36.79 28.29
C PRO A 425 -15.32 -38.13 27.67
N SER A 426 -16.19 -38.79 26.90
CA SER A 426 -15.91 -40.03 26.17
C SER A 426 -15.26 -39.80 24.80
N ASP A 427 -15.28 -38.56 24.30
CA ASP A 427 -14.66 -38.15 23.04
C ASP A 427 -13.68 -36.98 23.28
N PRO A 428 -12.40 -37.27 23.56
CA PRO A 428 -11.39 -36.24 23.79
C PRO A 428 -11.07 -35.37 22.57
N GLU A 429 -11.50 -35.77 21.37
CA GLU A 429 -11.30 -35.04 20.11
C GLU A 429 -12.49 -34.12 19.77
N ALA A 430 -13.58 -34.18 20.56
CA ALA A 430 -14.71 -33.29 20.39
C ALA A 430 -14.33 -31.83 20.74
N ASP A 431 -14.89 -30.90 19.97
CA ASP A 431 -14.72 -29.46 20.22
C ASP A 431 -15.29 -29.08 21.60
N ASP A 432 -14.64 -28.11 22.26
CA ASP A 432 -15.15 -27.53 23.51
C ASP A 432 -16.54 -26.90 23.28
N GLU A 433 -17.50 -27.22 24.16
CA GLU A 433 -18.86 -26.71 24.13
C GLU A 433 -19.04 -25.54 25.11
N PHE A 434 -20.22 -24.92 25.11
CA PHE A 434 -20.51 -23.72 25.90
C PHE A 434 -20.05 -23.86 27.36
N LEU A 435 -20.43 -24.93 28.07
CA LEU A 435 -20.10 -25.05 29.50
C LEU A 435 -18.61 -25.26 29.79
N ASP A 436 -17.80 -25.72 28.82
CA ASP A 436 -16.35 -25.90 29.02
C ASP A 436 -15.62 -24.58 29.25
N TYR A 437 -16.16 -23.48 28.72
CA TYR A 437 -15.60 -22.13 28.92
C TYR A 437 -15.98 -21.51 30.26
N TYR A 438 -17.00 -22.06 30.94
CA TYR A 438 -17.61 -21.50 32.15
C TYR A 438 -17.34 -22.35 33.41
N ILE A 439 -17.19 -23.67 33.28
CA ILE A 439 -16.82 -24.59 34.37
C ILE A 439 -15.38 -24.31 34.81
N GLY A 440 -15.15 -24.12 36.10
CA GLY A 440 -13.85 -23.78 36.69
C GLY A 440 -13.48 -22.29 36.63
N ARG A 441 -14.35 -21.44 36.06
CA ARG A 441 -14.20 -19.98 35.99
C ARG A 441 -15.42 -19.24 36.56
N GLU A 442 -16.21 -19.90 37.43
CA GLU A 442 -17.50 -19.43 37.95
C GLU A 442 -17.41 -18.08 38.68
N ASN A 443 -16.24 -17.73 39.20
CA ASN A 443 -15.97 -16.46 39.85
C ASN A 443 -15.72 -15.29 38.86
N GLN A 444 -15.59 -15.56 37.57
CA GLN A 444 -15.28 -14.57 36.54
C GLN A 444 -16.54 -14.02 35.84
N TYR A 445 -17.71 -14.60 36.07
CA TYR A 445 -18.97 -14.17 35.49
C TYR A 445 -20.10 -14.22 36.51
N SER A 446 -21.14 -13.41 36.31
CA SER A 446 -22.31 -13.37 37.19
C SER A 446 -23.58 -13.07 36.42
N ILE A 447 -24.70 -13.58 36.93
CA ILE A 447 -26.04 -13.35 36.40
C ILE A 447 -26.85 -12.70 37.50
N THR A 448 -27.15 -11.42 37.36
CA THR A 448 -27.92 -10.67 38.36
C THR A 448 -29.31 -10.42 37.84
N VAL A 449 -30.31 -11.04 38.48
CA VAL A 449 -31.73 -10.77 38.20
C VAL A 449 -32.18 -9.59 39.06
N PHE A 450 -32.94 -8.65 38.47
CA PHE A 450 -33.49 -7.48 39.15
C PHE A 450 -35.02 -7.56 39.19
N TYR A 451 -35.61 -7.13 40.31
CA TYR A 451 -37.04 -7.01 40.53
C TYR A 451 -37.37 -5.64 41.16
N PHE A 452 -38.63 -5.20 41.09
CA PHE A 452 -39.08 -4.03 41.85
C PHE A 452 -39.58 -4.46 43.23
N ASP A 453 -39.12 -3.78 44.28
CA ASP A 453 -39.61 -3.99 45.63
C ASP A 453 -41.01 -3.36 45.85
N ALA A 454 -41.58 -3.54 47.06
CA ALA A 454 -42.89 -2.98 47.41
C ALA A 454 -42.95 -1.44 47.38
N ASN A 455 -41.80 -0.76 47.32
CA ASN A 455 -41.68 0.69 47.23
C ASN A 455 -41.45 1.17 45.79
N GLY A 456 -41.35 0.25 44.82
CA GLY A 456 -41.08 0.55 43.42
C GLY A 456 -39.60 0.82 43.11
N GLU A 457 -38.67 0.43 43.99
CA GLU A 457 -37.22 0.52 43.75
C GLU A 457 -36.66 -0.75 43.12
N LEU A 458 -35.75 -0.61 42.16
CA LEU A 458 -35.13 -1.73 41.45
C LEU A 458 -34.05 -2.37 42.34
N GLN A 459 -34.27 -3.60 42.79
CA GLN A 459 -33.36 -4.35 43.66
C GLN A 459 -32.81 -5.59 42.94
N PRO A 460 -31.50 -5.89 43.06
CA PRO A 460 -30.95 -7.16 42.63
C PRO A 460 -31.42 -8.28 43.56
N ILE A 461 -31.63 -9.48 43.02
CA ILE A 461 -31.90 -10.66 43.83
C ILE A 461 -30.61 -11.12 44.51
N ASP A 462 -30.69 -11.30 45.84
CA ASP A 462 -29.63 -11.93 46.62
C ASP A 462 -29.83 -13.45 46.63
N TYR A 463 -29.03 -14.15 45.83
CA TYR A 463 -29.06 -15.62 45.74
C TYR A 463 -28.67 -16.33 47.05
N SER A 464 -27.99 -15.65 47.98
CA SER A 464 -27.66 -16.23 49.30
C SER A 464 -28.87 -16.33 50.23
N GLN A 465 -29.91 -15.53 49.97
CA GLN A 465 -31.12 -15.45 50.78
C GLN A 465 -32.37 -15.93 50.05
N THR A 466 -32.30 -16.09 48.73
CA THR A 466 -33.44 -16.42 47.87
C THR A 466 -33.24 -17.79 47.23
N SER A 467 -34.01 -18.79 47.68
CA SER A 467 -33.97 -20.15 47.14
C SER A 467 -34.94 -20.36 45.96
N THR A 468 -36.01 -19.56 45.88
CA THR A 468 -37.03 -19.61 44.80
C THR A 468 -37.56 -18.20 44.50
N LEU A 469 -37.90 -17.92 43.24
CA LEU A 469 -38.51 -16.63 42.85
C LEU A 469 -39.86 -16.36 43.53
N GLY A 470 -40.70 -17.38 43.75
CA GLY A 470 -41.99 -17.20 44.41
C GLY A 470 -42.88 -16.21 43.67
N ALA A 471 -43.29 -15.13 44.35
CA ALA A 471 -44.11 -14.05 43.76
C ALA A 471 -43.29 -12.88 43.18
N LEU A 472 -41.95 -12.96 43.22
CA LEU A 472 -41.09 -11.93 42.65
C LEU A 472 -41.15 -11.99 41.14
N LYS A 473 -41.44 -10.84 40.50
CA LYS A 473 -41.47 -10.70 39.05
C LYS A 473 -40.18 -10.04 38.56
N PRO A 474 -39.25 -10.78 37.93
CA PRO A 474 -38.06 -10.19 37.30
C PRO A 474 -38.44 -9.13 36.28
N VAL A 475 -37.66 -8.07 36.19
CA VAL A 475 -37.84 -7.00 35.19
C VAL A 475 -36.62 -6.77 34.32
N LYS A 476 -35.45 -7.20 34.78
CA LYS A 476 -34.18 -7.06 34.06
C LYS A 476 -33.22 -8.12 34.54
N VAL A 477 -32.40 -8.64 33.63
CA VAL A 477 -31.25 -9.47 34.00
C VAL A 477 -29.99 -8.83 33.44
N ASN A 478 -28.99 -8.71 34.31
CA ASN A 478 -27.66 -8.28 33.94
C ASN A 478 -26.74 -9.48 33.92
N PHE A 479 -26.06 -9.66 32.80
CA PHE A 479 -25.03 -10.65 32.62
C PHE A 479 -23.71 -9.92 32.64
N SER A 480 -22.86 -10.29 33.58
CA SER A 480 -21.51 -9.79 33.68
C SER A 480 -20.57 -10.92 33.34
N THR A 481 -19.77 -10.74 32.31
CA THR A 481 -18.66 -11.63 31.96
C THR A 481 -17.36 -10.82 32.04
N PRO A 482 -16.18 -11.45 31.96
CA PRO A 482 -14.92 -10.71 31.93
C PRO A 482 -14.82 -9.72 30.77
N CYS A 483 -15.59 -9.94 29.70
CA CYS A 483 -15.53 -9.14 28.48
C CYS A 483 -16.54 -8.00 28.41
N CYS A 484 -17.73 -8.17 28.96
CA CYS A 484 -18.78 -7.16 28.85
C CYS A 484 -19.90 -7.38 29.86
N ASP A 485 -20.55 -6.29 30.23
CA ASP A 485 -21.85 -6.33 30.89
C ASP A 485 -22.94 -6.12 29.84
N PHE A 486 -23.88 -7.06 29.75
CA PHE A 486 -25.06 -6.88 28.92
C PHE A 486 -26.34 -7.10 29.71
N THR A 487 -27.33 -6.30 29.37
CA THR A 487 -28.60 -6.24 30.07
C THR A 487 -29.72 -6.72 29.16
N VAL A 488 -30.48 -7.70 29.61
CA VAL A 488 -31.71 -8.17 28.95
C VAL A 488 -32.91 -7.68 29.76
N PRO A 489 -33.78 -6.82 29.21
CA PRO A 489 -35.03 -6.45 29.86
C PRO A 489 -35.99 -7.65 29.83
N ILE A 490 -36.65 -7.91 30.96
CA ILE A 490 -37.49 -9.08 31.18
C ILE A 490 -38.87 -8.62 31.65
N VAL A 491 -39.56 -7.79 30.88
CA VAL A 491 -40.91 -7.30 31.24
C VAL A 491 -41.88 -7.64 30.14
N PHE A 492 -43.02 -8.24 30.50
CA PHE A 492 -44.14 -8.42 29.59
C PHE A 492 -44.89 -7.09 29.44
N THR A 493 -44.35 -6.20 28.61
CA THR A 493 -45.09 -5.06 28.06
C THR A 493 -44.60 -4.82 26.62
N PRO A 494 -45.37 -5.18 25.58
CA PRO A 494 -45.01 -4.82 24.21
C PRO A 494 -45.10 -3.28 24.03
N PRO A 495 -44.09 -2.55 23.50
CA PRO A 495 -42.75 -2.99 23.06
C PRO A 495 -41.82 -3.24 24.25
N PHE A 496 -40.97 -4.26 24.12
CA PHE A 496 -39.85 -4.52 25.02
C PHE A 496 -38.91 -3.32 25.09
N LYS A 497 -39.19 -2.46 26.06
CA LYS A 497 -38.35 -1.38 26.56
C LYS A 497 -38.29 -1.55 28.06
N THR A 498 -37.35 -0.89 28.72
CA THR A 498 -37.48 -0.62 30.16
C THR A 498 -38.88 -0.04 30.38
N PRO A 499 -39.78 -0.72 31.13
CA PRO A 499 -41.16 -0.28 31.25
C PRO A 499 -41.18 1.13 31.85
N THR A 500 -42.02 2.01 31.32
CA THR A 500 -42.30 3.27 32.02
C THR A 500 -43.05 2.95 33.32
N PRO A 501 -42.98 3.82 34.34
CA PRO A 501 -43.72 3.62 35.60
C PRO A 501 -45.21 3.34 35.39
N GLU A 502 -45.84 3.88 34.33
CA GLU A 502 -47.25 3.60 34.00
C GLU A 502 -47.47 2.17 33.47
N ALA A 503 -46.59 1.66 32.61
CA ALA A 503 -46.69 0.30 32.05
C ALA A 503 -46.45 -0.77 33.14
N LEU A 504 -45.61 -0.46 34.12
CA LEU A 504 -45.36 -1.28 35.30
C LEU A 504 -46.59 -1.39 36.22
N THR A 505 -47.34 -0.29 36.37
CA THR A 505 -48.56 -0.28 37.21
C THR A 505 -49.64 -1.19 36.63
N ALA A 506 -49.82 -1.19 35.31
CA ALA A 506 -50.76 -2.09 34.62
C ALA A 506 -50.36 -3.58 34.72
N TYR A 507 -49.06 -3.88 34.70
CA TYR A 507 -48.52 -5.24 34.85
C TYR A 507 -48.65 -5.78 36.29
N LEU A 508 -48.47 -4.93 37.30
CA LEU A 508 -48.70 -5.29 38.71
C LEU A 508 -50.19 -5.52 39.01
N GLU A 509 -51.10 -4.96 38.20
CA GLU A 509 -52.55 -5.05 38.35
C GLU A 509 -53.23 -6.11 37.44
N GLY A 510 -52.48 -6.79 36.56
CA GLY A 510 -52.96 -7.94 35.78
C GLY A 510 -53.76 -7.62 34.51
N TYR A 511 -53.47 -6.52 33.81
CA TYR A 511 -54.15 -6.15 32.55
C TYR A 511 -53.26 -6.31 31.29
N ASP A 512 -53.88 -6.75 30.19
CA ASP A 512 -53.22 -7.02 28.89
C ASP A 512 -53.34 -5.84 27.91
N ALA A 513 -52.25 -5.45 27.24
CA ALA A 513 -52.20 -4.30 26.34
C ALA A 513 -51.89 -4.70 24.89
N THR A 514 -52.80 -4.38 23.97
CA THR A 514 -52.81 -4.85 22.57
C THR A 514 -51.99 -4.01 21.58
N ASN A 515 -51.37 -4.74 20.63
CA ASN A 515 -50.76 -4.38 19.33
C ASN A 515 -49.28 -3.94 19.34
N GLN A 516 -48.31 -4.81 18.92
CA GLN A 516 -46.93 -4.47 18.47
C GLN A 516 -46.16 -5.57 17.68
N VAL A 517 -44.98 -5.20 17.15
CA VAL A 517 -43.95 -5.95 16.37
C VAL A 517 -42.71 -6.28 17.26
N SER A 518 -41.84 -7.21 16.83
CA SER A 518 -41.09 -8.20 17.66
C SER A 518 -39.76 -7.78 18.34
N LEU A 519 -39.47 -8.48 19.45
CA LEU A 519 -38.23 -8.56 20.27
C LEU A 519 -36.95 -8.88 19.47
N GLN A 520 -37.09 -9.25 18.19
CA GLN A 520 -36.02 -9.74 17.33
C GLN A 520 -35.01 -8.65 16.96
N ASP A 521 -35.44 -7.39 16.81
CA ASP A 521 -34.56 -6.32 16.36
C ASP A 521 -33.59 -5.85 17.45
N GLN A 522 -33.94 -5.93 18.74
CA GLN A 522 -33.06 -5.49 19.83
C GLN A 522 -31.94 -6.48 20.13
N VAL A 523 -32.25 -7.78 20.18
CA VAL A 523 -31.24 -8.81 20.43
C VAL A 523 -30.32 -8.98 19.23
N ARG A 524 -30.84 -8.86 18.00
CA ARG A 524 -30.04 -8.87 16.78
C ARG A 524 -29.12 -7.65 16.70
N ASN A 525 -29.57 -6.48 17.14
CA ASN A 525 -28.75 -5.25 17.19
C ASN A 525 -27.68 -5.31 18.30
N GLN A 526 -27.96 -5.95 19.44
CA GLN A 526 -26.94 -6.22 20.49
C GLN A 526 -25.89 -7.24 20.02
N GLN A 527 -26.30 -8.33 19.33
CA GLN A 527 -25.37 -9.23 18.64
C GLN A 527 -24.51 -8.48 17.60
N HIS A 528 -25.11 -7.56 16.84
CA HIS A 528 -24.41 -6.78 15.82
C HIS A 528 -23.45 -5.73 16.39
N ILE A 529 -23.80 -5.08 17.51
CA ILE A 529 -22.92 -4.15 18.24
C ILE A 529 -21.74 -4.89 18.84
N MET A 530 -21.94 -6.09 19.37
CA MET A 530 -20.87 -6.96 19.86
C MET A 530 -19.97 -7.46 18.73
N LEU A 531 -20.53 -7.77 17.55
CA LEU A 531 -19.78 -8.07 16.33
C LEU A 531 -18.99 -6.86 15.80
N LEU A 532 -19.48 -5.64 15.99
CA LEU A 532 -18.78 -4.41 15.61
C LEU A 532 -17.65 -4.03 16.58
N ILE A 533 -17.75 -4.46 17.85
CA ILE A 533 -16.67 -4.35 18.85
C ILE A 533 -15.49 -5.29 18.50
N GLN A 534 -15.70 -6.33 17.68
CA GLN A 534 -14.67 -7.28 17.23
C GLN A 534 -13.71 -6.73 16.14
N ILE A 535 -13.97 -5.54 15.57
CA ILE A 535 -13.22 -5.03 14.39
C ILE A 535 -12.33 -3.81 14.72
N ARG A 536 -12.27 -3.35 15.98
CA ARG A 536 -11.50 -2.15 16.34
C ARG A 536 -10.16 -2.43 17.01
#